data_AF-A0A7X7DYX0-F1
#
_entry.id   AF-A0A7X7DYX0-F1
#
_cell.length_a   1.000
_cell.length_b   1.000
_cell.length_c   1.000
_cell.angle_alpha   90.00
_cell.angle_beta   90.00
_cell.angle_gamma   90.00
#
_symmetry.space_group_name_H-M   'P 1'
#
loop_
_entity.id
_entity.type
_entity.pdbx_description
1 polymer ?
#
loop_
_entity_poly.entity_id
_entity_poly.type
_entity_poly.pdbx_seq_one_letter_code
_entity_poly.pdbx_strand_id
1 'polypeptide(L)'
;MNRCTQKISDQLEVIKKLYQSVKDATAQLCKNLTMDKVEEVIEERNQLLVRISAEENLFKKLRVENSLSEDNKIKLSEIRELIRSIVKLDNTISVLVKHEMDTVNNELSGFYKTSKAALAYASHRK
;
A
#
# COMPACT_ATOMS: atom_id res chain seq x y z
N MET A 1 -27.29 0.84 25.31
CA MET A 1 -26.15 1.41 24.57
C MET A 1 -26.56 2.77 24.01
N ASN A 2 -25.77 3.83 24.21
CA ASN A 2 -26.11 5.16 23.69
C ASN A 2 -26.10 5.17 22.15
N ARG A 3 -27.14 5.74 21.52
CA ARG A 3 -27.30 5.80 20.06
C ARG A 3 -26.09 6.41 19.34
N CYS A 4 -25.37 7.31 20.03
CA CYS A 4 -24.16 7.92 19.51
C CYS A 4 -22.93 7.00 19.56
N THR A 5 -22.77 6.26 20.66
CA THR A 5 -21.70 5.25 20.79
C THR A 5 -21.84 4.14 19.74
N GLN A 6 -23.06 3.75 19.39
CA GLN A 6 -23.33 2.80 18.31
C GLN A 6 -22.86 3.34 16.94
N LYS A 7 -23.23 4.58 16.60
CA LYS A 7 -22.78 5.22 15.34
C LYS A 7 -21.27 5.27 15.21
N ILE A 8 -20.57 5.54 16.31
CA ILE A 8 -19.10 5.54 16.34
C ILE A 8 -18.55 4.12 16.09
N SER A 9 -19.14 3.10 16.73
CA SER A 9 -18.74 1.71 16.56
C SER A 9 -18.96 1.22 15.13
N ASP A 10 -20.09 1.59 14.52
CA ASP A 10 -20.41 1.25 13.13
C ASP A 10 -19.44 1.94 12.17
N GLN A 11 -19.11 3.21 12.42
CA GLN A 11 -18.16 3.97 11.62
C GLN A 11 -16.74 3.35 11.68
N LEU A 12 -16.30 2.94 12.87
CA LEU A 12 -15.01 2.24 13.03
C LEU A 12 -15.01 0.90 12.31
N GLU A 13 -16.14 0.19 12.24
CA GLU A 13 -16.26 -1.05 11.49
C GLU A 13 -16.08 -0.83 9.99
N VAL A 14 -16.69 0.24 9.45
CA VAL A 14 -16.52 0.63 8.05
C VAL A 14 -15.06 0.94 7.75
N ILE A 15 -14.41 1.76 8.58
CA ILE A 15 -12.99 2.12 8.43
C ILE A 15 -12.10 0.87 8.49
N LYS A 16 -12.34 -0.01 9.46
CA LYS A 16 -11.59 -1.27 9.61
C LYS A 16 -11.70 -2.14 8.36
N LYS A 17 -12.90 -2.31 7.80
CA LYS A 17 -13.12 -3.08 6.56
C LYS A 17 -12.37 -2.47 5.38
N LEU A 18 -12.36 -1.15 5.23
CA LEU A 18 -11.61 -0.49 4.16
C LEU A 18 -10.10 -0.71 4.29
N TYR A 19 -9.53 -0.57 5.49
CA TYR A 19 -8.12 -0.89 5.72
C TYR A 19 -7.80 -2.37 5.48
N GLN A 20 -8.73 -3.28 5.78
CA GLN A 20 -8.59 -4.69 5.46
C GLN A 20 -8.55 -4.91 3.94
N SER A 21 -9.43 -4.26 3.17
CA SER A 21 -9.39 -4.30 1.69
C SER A 21 -8.07 -3.77 1.12
N VAL A 22 -7.55 -2.67 1.66
CA VAL A 22 -6.22 -2.16 1.25
C VAL A 22 -5.13 -3.19 1.54
N LYS A 23 -5.16 -3.82 2.72
CA LYS A 23 -4.19 -4.87 3.07
C LYS A 23 -4.29 -6.06 2.13
N ASP A 24 -5.49 -6.49 1.77
CA ASP A 24 -5.70 -7.63 0.87
C ASP A 24 -5.18 -7.32 -0.53
N ALA A 25 -5.46 -6.12 -1.06
CA ALA A 25 -4.91 -5.63 -2.33
C ALA A 25 -3.36 -5.59 -2.31
N THR A 26 -2.76 -5.02 -1.25
CA THR A 26 -1.30 -5.01 -1.09
C THR A 26 -0.72 -6.43 -0.97
N ALA A 27 -1.39 -7.35 -0.28
CA ALA A 27 -0.94 -8.73 -0.15
C ALA A 27 -0.99 -9.49 -1.48
N GLN A 28 -1.98 -9.21 -2.33
CA GLN A 28 -2.05 -9.76 -3.68
C GLN A 28 -0.87 -9.28 -4.54
N LEU A 29 -0.54 -8.00 -4.47
CA LEU A 29 0.61 -7.41 -5.16
C LEU A 29 1.93 -8.07 -4.75
N CYS A 30 2.09 -8.35 -3.45
CA CYS A 30 3.28 -9.04 -2.93
C CYS A 30 3.43 -10.49 -3.45
N LYS A 31 2.32 -11.16 -3.82
CA LYS A 31 2.36 -12.53 -4.35
C LYS A 31 2.60 -12.59 -5.85
N ASN A 32 2.04 -11.66 -6.62
CA ASN A 32 2.03 -11.67 -8.07
C ASN A 32 2.38 -10.29 -8.64
N LEU A 33 3.67 -9.94 -8.63
CA LEU A 33 4.15 -8.65 -9.10
C LEU A 33 4.33 -8.66 -10.63
N THR A 34 3.25 -8.45 -11.37
CA THR A 34 3.26 -8.25 -12.83
C THR A 34 2.89 -6.80 -13.15
N MET A 35 3.54 -6.14 -14.12
CA MET A 35 3.29 -4.72 -14.44
C MET A 35 1.79 -4.42 -14.63
N ASP A 36 1.07 -5.25 -15.40
CA ASP A 36 -0.37 -5.06 -15.65
C ASP A 36 -1.21 -5.04 -14.36
N LYS A 37 -0.81 -5.80 -13.34
CA LYS A 37 -1.50 -5.86 -12.04
C LYS A 37 -1.04 -4.77 -11.08
N VAL A 38 0.17 -4.24 -11.26
CA VAL A 38 0.71 -3.19 -10.40
C VAL A 38 -0.12 -1.93 -10.56
N GLU A 39 -0.41 -1.51 -11.79
CA GLU A 39 -1.21 -0.31 -12.07
C GLU A 39 -2.65 -0.46 -11.55
N GLU A 40 -3.30 -1.59 -11.83
CA GLU A 40 -4.65 -1.89 -11.36
C GLU A 40 -4.75 -1.84 -9.82
N VAL A 41 -3.82 -2.52 -9.12
CA VAL A 41 -3.82 -2.55 -7.65
C VAL A 41 -3.49 -1.19 -7.05
N ILE A 42 -2.59 -0.40 -7.66
CA ILE A 42 -2.28 0.95 -7.20
C ILE A 42 -3.53 1.85 -7.31
N GLU A 43 -4.26 1.76 -8.42
CA GLU A 43 -5.48 2.54 -8.62
C GLU A 43 -6.58 2.11 -7.62
N GLU A 44 -6.80 0.82 -7.43
CA GLU A 44 -7.75 0.31 -6.42
C GLU A 44 -7.39 0.82 -5.02
N ARG A 45 -6.11 0.73 -4.65
CA ARG A 45 -5.63 1.24 -3.35
C ARG A 45 -5.86 2.73 -3.20
N ASN A 46 -5.62 3.53 -4.23
CA ASN A 46 -5.86 4.97 -4.20
C ASN A 46 -7.34 5.28 -3.95
N GLN A 47 -8.24 4.59 -4.65
CA GLN A 47 -9.68 4.76 -4.45
C GLN A 47 -10.11 4.38 -3.02
N LEU A 48 -9.58 3.29 -2.48
CA LEU A 48 -9.83 2.88 -1.10
C LEU A 48 -9.31 3.90 -0.09
N LEU A 49 -8.10 4.45 -0.29
CA LEU A 49 -7.51 5.46 0.59
C LEU A 49 -8.27 6.78 0.56
N VAL A 50 -8.76 7.21 -0.60
CA VAL A 50 -9.66 8.38 -0.72
C VAL A 50 -10.93 8.15 0.10
N ARG A 51 -11.52 6.96 -0.01
CA ARG A 51 -12.72 6.61 0.77
C ARG A 51 -12.42 6.56 2.27
N ILE A 52 -11.32 5.95 2.69
CA ILE A 52 -10.86 5.94 4.09
C ILE A 52 -10.75 7.37 4.63
N SER A 53 -10.16 8.29 3.86
CA SER A 53 -10.03 9.69 4.27
C SER A 53 -11.39 10.33 4.55
N ALA A 54 -12.40 10.08 3.70
CA ALA A 54 -13.75 10.57 3.92
C ALA A 54 -14.37 9.98 5.20
N GLU A 55 -14.25 8.66 5.40
CA GLU A 55 -14.80 7.96 6.57
C GLU A 55 -14.11 8.36 7.89
N GLU A 56 -12.79 8.58 7.87
CA GLU A 56 -12.03 9.07 9.03
C GLU A 56 -12.43 10.50 9.40
N ASN A 57 -12.72 11.35 8.41
CA ASN A 57 -13.24 12.70 8.64
C ASN A 57 -14.63 12.66 9.29
N LEU A 58 -15.50 11.73 8.88
CA LEU A 58 -16.80 11.51 9.54
C LEU A 58 -16.63 11.02 10.98
N PHE A 59 -15.75 10.04 11.20
CA PHE A 59 -15.42 9.56 12.55
C PHE A 59 -14.89 10.68 13.44
N LYS A 60 -14.01 11.55 12.92
CA LYS A 60 -13.44 12.67 13.67
C LYS A 60 -14.54 13.63 14.14
N LYS A 61 -15.52 13.95 13.29
CA LYS A 61 -16.67 14.79 13.65
C LYS A 61 -17.51 14.13 14.76
N LEU A 62 -17.84 12.84 14.62
CA LEU A 62 -18.59 12.09 15.63
C LEU A 62 -17.85 11.98 16.98
N ARG A 63 -16.52 11.87 16.95
CA ARG A 63 -15.69 11.73 18.15
C ARG A 63 -15.59 13.02 18.96
N VAL A 64 -15.53 14.19 18.33
CA VAL A 64 -15.41 15.48 19.06
C VAL A 64 -16.54 15.64 20.08
N GLU A 65 -17.71 15.07 19.79
CA GLU A 65 -18.91 15.22 20.58
C GLU A 65 -19.08 14.11 21.65
N ASN A 66 -18.20 13.10 21.70
CA ASN A 66 -18.47 11.86 22.46
C ASN A 66 -17.23 11.18 23.05
N SER A 67 -17.40 10.58 24.23
CA SER A 67 -16.40 9.67 24.81
C SER A 67 -16.39 8.32 24.08
N LEU A 68 -15.21 7.71 23.96
CA LEU A 68 -15.04 6.39 23.35
C LEU A 68 -15.26 5.29 24.39
N SER A 69 -16.04 4.26 24.02
CA SER A 69 -16.14 3.02 24.79
C SER A 69 -14.85 2.19 24.67
N GLU A 70 -14.66 1.21 25.56
CA GLU A 70 -13.55 0.25 25.47
C GLU A 70 -13.57 -0.53 24.14
N ASP A 71 -14.74 -0.99 23.69
CA ASP A 71 -14.88 -1.67 22.39
C ASP A 71 -14.38 -0.81 21.22
N ASN A 72 -14.66 0.50 21.25
CA ASN A 72 -14.18 1.43 20.24
C ASN A 72 -12.65 1.58 20.28
N LYS A 73 -12.05 1.52 21.48
CA LYS A 73 -10.58 1.53 21.63
C LYS A 73 -9.95 0.24 21.08
N ILE A 74 -10.59 -0.91 21.27
CA ILE A 74 -10.16 -2.18 20.68
C ILE A 74 -10.16 -2.09 19.16
N LYS A 75 -11.26 -1.63 18.54
CA LYS A 75 -11.33 -1.44 17.08
C LYS A 75 -10.27 -0.48 16.55
N LEU A 76 -9.99 0.62 17.26
CA LEU A 76 -8.90 1.53 16.91
C LEU A 76 -7.53 0.85 16.96
N SER A 77 -7.30 -0.04 17.94
CA SER A 77 -6.07 -0.82 18.00
C SER A 77 -5.95 -1.77 16.81
N GLU A 78 -7.03 -2.45 16.43
CA GLU A 78 -7.04 -3.34 15.27
C GLU A 78 -6.76 -2.58 13.96
N ILE A 79 -7.35 -1.39 13.79
CA ILE A 79 -7.07 -0.50 12.65
C ILE A 79 -5.58 -0.14 12.60
N ARG A 80 -4.96 0.19 13.74
CA ARG A 80 -3.52 0.49 13.79
C ARG A 80 -2.66 -0.73 13.39
N GLU A 81 -3.04 -1.93 13.82
CA GLU A 81 -2.35 -3.15 13.40
C GLU A 81 -2.50 -3.42 11.90
N LEU A 82 -3.67 -3.14 11.32
CA LEU A 82 -3.86 -3.21 9.87
C LEU A 82 -2.93 -2.23 9.14
N ILE A 83 -2.87 -0.97 9.58
CA ILE A 83 -1.99 0.04 8.98
C ILE A 83 -0.52 -0.41 9.06
N ARG A 84 -0.06 -0.89 10.23
CA ARG A 84 1.30 -1.43 10.38
C ARG A 84 1.58 -2.59 9.44
N SER A 85 0.61 -3.49 9.28
CA SER A 85 0.72 -4.63 8.37
C SER A 85 0.81 -4.18 6.91
N ILE A 86 0.05 -3.17 6.50
CA ILE A 86 0.10 -2.61 5.14
C ILE A 86 1.47 -2.01 4.87
N VAL A 87 1.98 -1.16 5.79
CA VAL A 87 3.31 -0.54 5.67
C VAL A 87 4.41 -1.60 5.57
N LYS A 88 4.31 -2.69 6.34
CA LYS A 88 5.26 -3.80 6.26
C LYS A 88 5.23 -4.48 4.88
N LEU A 89 4.05 -4.70 4.32
CA LEU A 89 3.91 -5.28 2.98
C LEU A 89 4.46 -4.32 1.90
N ASP A 90 4.19 -3.03 2.00
CA ASP A 90 4.73 -2.01 1.08
C ASP A 90 6.27 -1.99 1.11
N ASN A 91 6.87 -2.09 2.29
CA ASN A 91 8.33 -2.21 2.42
C ASN A 91 8.86 -3.48 1.75
N THR A 92 8.18 -4.62 1.91
CA THR A 92 8.56 -5.87 1.23
C THR A 92 8.51 -5.70 -0.29
N ILE A 93 7.44 -5.09 -0.82
CA ILE A 93 7.29 -4.82 -2.26
C ILE A 93 8.41 -3.91 -2.76
N SER A 94 8.74 -2.85 -2.03
CA SER A 94 9.82 -1.92 -2.39
C SER A 94 11.18 -2.64 -2.48
N VAL A 95 11.47 -3.53 -1.53
CA VAL A 95 12.69 -4.36 -1.55
C VAL A 95 12.71 -5.32 -2.74
N LEU A 96 11.60 -5.99 -3.03
CA LEU A 96 11.48 -6.89 -4.18
C LEU A 96 11.69 -6.15 -5.51
N VAL A 97 11.00 -5.02 -5.70
CA VAL A 97 11.15 -4.20 -6.91
C VAL A 97 12.59 -3.72 -7.08
N LYS A 98 13.23 -3.29 -6.00
CA LYS A 98 14.63 -2.87 -6.05
C LYS A 98 15.56 -4.02 -6.46
N HIS A 99 15.38 -5.21 -5.89
CA HIS A 99 16.16 -6.40 -6.23
C HIS A 99 16.03 -6.77 -7.71
N GLU A 100 14.82 -6.75 -8.26
CA GLU A 100 14.57 -7.03 -9.68
C GLU A 100 15.23 -5.97 -10.57
N MET A 101 15.14 -4.69 -10.21
CA MET A 101 15.79 -3.61 -10.96
C MET A 101 17.32 -3.69 -10.91
N ASP A 102 17.90 -4.06 -9.77
CA ASP A 102 19.35 -4.29 -9.65
C ASP A 102 19.78 -5.45 -10.56
N THR A 103 18.97 -6.51 -10.66
CA THR A 103 19.22 -7.65 -11.57
C THR A 103 19.20 -7.21 -13.03
N VAL A 104 18.16 -6.48 -13.46
CA VAL A 104 18.07 -5.93 -14.83
C VAL A 104 19.25 -5.01 -15.15
N ASN A 105 19.63 -4.13 -14.22
CA ASN A 105 20.76 -3.22 -14.41
C ASN A 105 22.10 -3.95 -14.54
N ASN A 106 22.29 -5.03 -13.78
CA ASN A 106 23.48 -5.88 -13.88
C ASN A 106 23.55 -6.57 -15.25
N GLU A 107 22.43 -7.11 -15.74
CA GLU A 107 22.35 -7.73 -17.07
C GLU A 107 22.61 -6.71 -18.18
N LEU A 108 21.96 -5.55 -18.15
CA LEU A 108 22.17 -4.46 -19.12
C LEU A 108 23.62 -3.99 -19.13
N SER A 109 24.24 -3.86 -17.94
CA SER A 109 25.66 -3.51 -17.82
C SER A 109 26.57 -4.59 -18.40
N GLY A 110 26.21 -5.87 -18.25
CA GLY A 110 26.89 -7.00 -18.89
C GLY A 110 26.79 -6.95 -20.42
N PHE A 111 25.61 -6.65 -20.96
CA PHE A 111 25.42 -6.48 -22.40
C PHE A 111 26.20 -5.29 -22.97
N TYR A 112 26.26 -4.16 -22.24
CA TYR A 112 27.07 -3.02 -22.66
C TYR A 112 28.55 -3.40 -22.83
N LYS A 113 29.10 -4.20 -21.92
CA LYS A 113 30.51 -4.66 -21.97
C LYS A 113 30.79 -5.68 -23.07
N THR A 114 29.79 -6.46 -23.47
CA THR A 114 29.92 -7.57 -24.43
C THR A 114 29.39 -7.24 -25.83
N SER A 115 28.62 -6.16 -25.97
CA SER A 115 28.07 -5.71 -27.24
C SER A 115 29.16 -5.18 -28.17
N LYS A 116 29.45 -5.94 -29.23
CA LYS A 116 30.34 -5.53 -30.33
C LYS A 116 29.94 -4.19 -30.95
N ALA A 117 28.65 -3.83 -30.93
CA ALA A 117 28.16 -2.55 -31.44
C ALA A 117 28.55 -1.37 -30.52
N ALA A 118 28.47 -1.54 -29.20
CA ALA A 118 28.90 -0.52 -28.24
C ALA A 118 30.43 -0.33 -28.27
N LEU A 119 31.19 -1.42 -28.40
CA LEU A 119 32.65 -1.39 -28.58
C LEU A 119 33.05 -0.74 -29.92
N ALA A 120 32.35 -1.03 -31.02
CA ALA A 120 32.62 -0.44 -32.34
C ALA A 120 32.32 1.07 -32.41
N TYR A 121 31.24 1.54 -31.75
CA TYR A 121 30.95 2.98 -31.64
C TYR A 121 31.98 3.71 -30.77
N ALA A 122 32.50 3.07 -29.71
CA ALA A 122 33.54 3.64 -28.87
C ALA A 122 34.91 3.69 -29.57
N SER A 123 35.22 2.71 -30.43
CA SER A 123 36.47 2.70 -31.20
C SER A 123 36.47 3.68 -32.39
N HIS A 124 35.31 4.04 -32.94
CA HIS A 124 35.18 5.01 -34.03
C HIS A 124 35.19 6.49 -33.61
N ARG A 125 35.19 6.81 -32.31
CA ARG A 125 35.26 8.19 -31.78
C ARG A 125 36.67 8.62 -31.33
N LYS A 126 37.70 7.80 -31.53
CA LYS A 126 39.10 8.19 -31.30
C LYS A 126 39.79 8.58 -32.60
#